data_AF-A0A7Y3K1E8-F1
#
_entry.id   AF-A0A7Y3K1E8-F1
#
_cell.length_a   1.000
_cell.length_b   1.000
_cell.length_c   1.000
_cell.angle_alpha   90.00
_cell.angle_beta   90.00
_cell.angle_gamma   90.00
#
_symmetry.space_group_name_H-M   'P 1'
#
loop_
_entity.id
_entity.type
_entity.pdbx_description
1 polymer ?
#
loop_
_entity_poly.entity_id
_entity_poly.type
_entity_poly.pdbx_seq_one_letter_code
_entity_poly.pdbx_strand_id
1 'polypeptide(L)'
;MARWRQTSGRMRLYRGLMLWVLVGALVVWGFIQALRVRQAVLAKVQLQSRHKSGQDHPKPSAVVGPTPSASFLQRVYIGKVASNTPAPSGTVLSIADAGDDTLEVISPDLLAKTALKAREADEYLAAGQVLQARKLYNSALKGISGLGEHEAHGLREKLAALNAHTLLGTGVLPDDPAARIVAVAAGDTLARIADNYRLTLALIEELNPAVHPADLRVGQPVKVLFGPFDARVVLHAHRIDIMLHQLYVTSFKMQLDDALPVNPGIYESPGNLERNVNVWPHRTIIINPRRGHGRGLMIQRRPAAVGNIGVSGKVLARLQTFLSPKYSQVDVVP
;
A
#
# COMPACT_ATOMS: atom_id res chain seq x y z
N MET A 1 53.09 -52.79 -25.74
CA MET A 1 52.75 -52.20 -24.41
C MET A 1 51.88 -50.93 -24.56
N ALA A 2 50.69 -50.98 -25.18
CA ALA A 2 49.90 -49.76 -25.44
C ALA A 2 48.37 -49.91 -25.28
N ARG A 3 47.87 -50.97 -24.63
CA ARG A 3 46.43 -51.17 -24.39
C ARG A 3 45.99 -51.13 -22.92
N TRP A 4 46.90 -50.93 -21.97
CA TRP A 4 46.60 -51.03 -20.53
C TRP A 4 46.53 -49.70 -19.77
N ARG A 5 46.71 -48.53 -20.42
CA ARG A 5 46.69 -47.21 -19.76
C ARG A 5 45.38 -46.41 -19.91
N GLN A 6 44.36 -46.93 -20.59
CA GLN A 6 43.13 -46.17 -20.90
C GLN A 6 41.90 -46.53 -20.06
N THR A 7 41.98 -47.54 -19.18
CA THR A 7 40.86 -48.00 -18.35
C THR A 7 40.78 -47.35 -16.96
N SER A 8 41.86 -46.74 -16.47
CA SER A 8 41.93 -46.16 -15.11
C SER A 8 41.32 -44.75 -14.99
N GLY A 9 41.20 -44.00 -16.09
CA GLY A 9 40.60 -42.66 -16.10
C GLY A 9 39.07 -42.67 -16.01
N ARG A 10 38.41 -43.62 -16.68
CA ARG A 10 36.94 -43.75 -16.66
C ARG A 10 36.40 -44.13 -15.27
N MET A 11 37.11 -44.98 -14.51
CA MET A 11 36.66 -45.35 -13.15
C MET A 11 36.69 -44.19 -12.15
N ARG A 12 37.56 -43.18 -12.33
CA ARG A 12 37.60 -42.00 -11.43
C ARG A 12 36.44 -41.04 -11.69
N LEU A 13 36.05 -40.86 -12.94
CA LEU A 13 34.87 -40.06 -13.33
C LEU A 13 33.55 -40.70 -12.86
N TYR A 14 33.40 -42.02 -13.00
CA TYR A 14 32.22 -42.73 -12.50
C TYR A 14 32.08 -42.67 -10.96
N ARG A 15 33.21 -42.75 -10.23
CA ARG A 15 33.20 -42.60 -8.76
C ARG A 15 32.78 -41.21 -8.31
N GLY A 16 33.21 -40.16 -9.01
CA GLY A 16 32.79 -38.78 -8.73
C GLY A 16 31.30 -38.55 -9.00
N LEU A 17 30.79 -39.04 -10.13
CA LEU A 17 29.37 -38.91 -10.49
C LEU A 17 28.46 -39.70 -9.53
N MET A 18 28.87 -40.90 -9.14
CA MET A 18 28.11 -41.73 -8.21
C MET A 18 28.06 -41.12 -6.80
N LEU A 19 29.13 -40.44 -6.35
CA LEU A 19 29.14 -39.71 -5.09
C LEU A 19 28.13 -38.54 -5.11
N TRP A 20 28.06 -37.79 -6.22
CA TRP A 20 27.11 -36.69 -6.39
C TRP A 20 25.65 -37.15 -6.39
N VAL A 21 25.35 -38.28 -7.04
CA VAL A 21 24.01 -38.87 -7.03
C VAL A 21 23.61 -39.33 -5.63
N LEU A 22 24.53 -39.92 -4.87
CA LEU A 22 24.28 -40.35 -3.48
C LEU A 22 24.04 -39.14 -2.56
N VAL A 23 24.81 -38.07 -2.70
CA VAL A 23 24.61 -36.83 -1.93
C VAL A 23 23.25 -36.19 -2.28
N GLY A 24 22.91 -36.12 -3.57
CA GLY A 24 21.60 -35.63 -4.01
C GLY A 24 20.43 -36.46 -3.45
N ALA A 25 20.56 -37.78 -3.47
CA ALA A 25 19.56 -38.69 -2.90
C ALA A 25 19.41 -38.52 -1.38
N LEU A 26 20.49 -38.28 -0.64
CA LEU A 26 20.44 -37.99 0.80
C LEU A 26 19.76 -36.67 1.13
N VAL A 27 19.99 -35.62 0.32
CA VAL A 27 19.31 -34.31 0.49
C VAL A 27 17.81 -34.44 0.24
N VAL A 28 17.42 -35.11 -0.85
CA VAL A 28 16.01 -35.37 -1.17
C VAL A 28 15.36 -36.25 -0.10
N TRP A 29 16.05 -37.28 0.38
CA TRP A 29 15.57 -38.13 1.47
C TRP A 29 15.38 -37.35 2.77
N GLY A 30 16.33 -36.49 3.14
CA GLY A 30 16.21 -35.61 4.30
C GLY A 30 15.02 -34.64 4.20
N PHE A 31 14.78 -34.08 3.02
CA PHE A 31 13.61 -33.22 2.76
C PHE A 31 12.28 -33.98 2.90
N ILE A 32 12.22 -35.22 2.38
CA ILE A 32 11.04 -36.09 2.54
C ILE A 32 10.80 -36.45 4.01
N GLN A 33 11.85 -36.73 4.78
CA GLN A 33 11.71 -37.00 6.22
C GLN A 33 11.23 -35.75 6.98
N ALA A 34 11.74 -34.57 6.66
CA ALA A 34 11.28 -33.31 7.27
C ALA A 34 9.79 -33.04 6.99
N LEU A 35 9.32 -33.33 5.77
CA LEU A 35 7.90 -33.24 5.42
C LEU A 35 7.05 -34.24 6.21
N ARG A 36 7.50 -35.49 6.37
CA ARG A 36 6.80 -36.52 7.17
C ARG A 36 6.68 -36.12 8.63
N VAL A 37 7.74 -35.59 9.23
CA VAL A 37 7.73 -35.09 10.62
C VAL A 37 6.77 -33.91 10.75
N ARG A 38 6.81 -32.95 9.82
CA ARG A 38 5.91 -31.80 9.83
C ARG A 38 4.44 -32.21 9.73
N GLN A 39 4.11 -33.19 8.87
CA GLN A 39 2.74 -33.69 8.77
C GLN A 39 2.30 -34.47 10.02
N ALA A 40 3.19 -35.25 10.64
CA ALA A 40 2.89 -35.95 11.89
C ALA A 40 2.64 -34.99 13.07
N VAL A 41 3.38 -33.88 13.14
CA VAL A 41 3.15 -32.81 14.14
C VAL A 41 1.79 -32.15 13.93
N LEU A 42 1.44 -31.81 12.69
CA LEU A 42 0.13 -31.22 12.37
C LEU A 42 -1.03 -32.18 12.70
N ALA A 43 -0.88 -33.48 12.43
CA ALA A 43 -1.88 -34.49 12.77
C ALA A 43 -2.05 -34.65 14.30
N LYS A 44 -0.96 -34.58 15.08
CA LYS A 44 -1.04 -34.59 16.56
C LYS A 44 -1.73 -33.35 17.12
N VAL A 45 -1.47 -32.18 16.54
CA VAL A 45 -2.15 -30.93 16.93
C VAL A 45 -3.66 -30.99 16.63
N GLN A 46 -4.06 -31.60 15.51
CA GLN A 46 -5.48 -31.81 15.16
C GLN A 46 -6.18 -32.88 16.03
N LEU A 47 -5.45 -33.89 16.50
CA LEU A 47 -6.00 -34.90 17.43
C LEU A 47 -6.14 -34.34 18.86
N GLN A 48 -5.21 -33.49 19.32
CA GLN A 48 -5.29 -32.83 20.62
C GLN A 48 -6.44 -31.81 20.70
N SER A 49 -6.80 -31.17 19.59
CA SER A 49 -7.96 -30.28 19.53
C SER A 49 -9.30 -31.04 19.51
N ARG A 50 -9.35 -32.25 18.94
CA ARG A 50 -10.53 -33.13 19.03
C ARG A 50 -10.73 -33.73 20.43
N HIS A 51 -9.66 -34.09 21.14
CA HIS A 51 -9.78 -34.70 22.47
C HIS A 51 -10.14 -33.71 23.59
N LYS A 52 -9.95 -32.40 23.39
CA LYS A 52 -10.34 -31.35 24.36
C LYS A 52 -11.81 -30.90 24.26
N SER A 53 -12.60 -31.45 23.33
CA SER A 53 -13.99 -31.07 23.12
C SER A 53 -15.03 -31.87 23.93
N GLY A 54 -14.60 -32.77 24.82
CA GLY A 54 -15.53 -33.57 25.62
C GLY A 54 -14.91 -34.09 26.91
N GLN A 55 -14.88 -33.25 27.95
CA GLN A 55 -14.92 -33.64 29.37
C GLN A 55 -15.00 -32.39 30.26
N ASP A 56 -15.68 -32.55 31.39
CA ASP A 56 -16.47 -31.58 32.16
C ASP A 56 -15.73 -30.56 33.08
N HIS A 57 -16.44 -29.43 33.29
CA HIS A 57 -16.46 -28.45 34.42
C HIS A 57 -15.25 -27.50 34.67
N PRO A 58 -15.36 -26.37 35.42
CA PRO A 58 -16.48 -25.47 35.78
C PRO A 58 -16.24 -23.98 35.38
N LYS A 59 -17.24 -23.09 35.59
CA LYS A 59 -17.09 -21.61 35.55
C LYS A 59 -16.09 -21.14 36.62
N PRO A 60 -15.21 -20.12 36.42
CA PRO A 60 -15.68 -18.73 36.46
C PRO A 60 -14.90 -17.69 35.60
N SER A 61 -15.55 -16.53 35.47
CA SER A 61 -15.01 -15.18 35.24
C SER A 61 -14.46 -14.79 33.86
N ALA A 62 -15.09 -13.73 33.34
CA ALA A 62 -14.94 -13.16 32.02
C ALA A 62 -13.66 -12.31 31.85
N VAL A 63 -12.96 -12.51 30.72
CA VAL A 63 -12.30 -11.44 29.97
C VAL A 63 -12.59 -11.71 28.49
N VAL A 64 -13.58 -11.00 27.95
CA VAL A 64 -13.97 -11.06 26.53
C VAL A 64 -13.09 -10.08 25.77
N GLY A 65 -12.17 -10.61 24.96
CA GLY A 65 -11.58 -9.88 23.83
C GLY A 65 -12.28 -10.30 22.55
N PRO A 66 -12.71 -9.38 21.65
CA PRO A 66 -13.45 -9.76 20.48
C PRO A 66 -12.54 -10.38 19.42
N THR A 67 -12.75 -11.66 19.14
CA THR A 67 -12.35 -12.31 17.89
C THR A 67 -13.14 -11.66 16.74
N PRO A 68 -12.54 -11.15 15.67
CA PRO A 68 -13.31 -10.63 14.54
C PRO A 68 -14.05 -11.78 13.86
N SER A 69 -15.37 -11.72 13.92
CA SER A 69 -16.30 -12.69 13.34
C SER A 69 -16.32 -12.61 11.81
N ALA A 70 -16.56 -13.75 11.16
CA ALA A 70 -16.70 -13.91 9.70
C ALA A 70 -17.73 -12.96 9.04
N SER A 71 -18.53 -12.27 9.84
CA SER A 71 -19.48 -11.21 9.44
C SER A 71 -18.82 -9.92 8.93
N PHE A 72 -17.50 -9.72 9.11
CA PHE A 72 -16.79 -8.51 8.66
C PHE A 72 -16.53 -8.49 7.15
N LEU A 73 -16.19 -9.63 6.55
CA LEU A 73 -15.94 -9.73 5.10
C LEU A 73 -17.21 -9.56 4.26
N GLN A 74 -18.39 -9.81 4.84
CA GLN A 74 -19.66 -9.74 4.13
C GLN A 74 -20.22 -8.31 3.98
N ARG A 75 -19.80 -7.37 4.84
CA ARG A 75 -20.19 -5.95 4.72
C ARG A 75 -19.50 -5.21 3.58
N VAL A 76 -18.37 -5.73 3.09
CA VAL A 76 -17.67 -5.20 1.91
C VAL A 76 -18.44 -5.53 0.61
N TYR A 77 -19.39 -6.48 0.64
CA TYR A 77 -20.05 -7.01 -0.56
C TYR A 77 -21.53 -6.58 -0.74
N ILE A 78 -22.10 -5.71 0.12
CA ILE A 78 -23.48 -5.23 -0.07
C ILE A 78 -23.49 -3.70 -0.22
N GLY A 79 -22.99 -3.28 -1.39
CA GLY A 79 -23.17 -1.95 -1.96
C GLY A 79 -23.88 -2.06 -3.31
N LYS A 80 -25.11 -2.59 -3.29
CA LYS A 80 -26.19 -2.43 -4.29
C LYS A 80 -25.77 -2.19 -5.75
N VAL A 81 -25.51 -3.27 -6.48
CA VAL A 81 -25.65 -3.33 -7.95
C VAL A 81 -26.72 -4.37 -8.27
N ALA A 82 -27.91 -3.92 -8.67
CA ALA A 82 -28.77 -4.53 -9.69
C ALA A 82 -30.21 -4.00 -9.60
N SER A 83 -30.65 -3.37 -10.68
CA SER A 83 -31.90 -3.77 -11.32
C SER A 83 -31.69 -3.71 -12.83
N ASN A 84 -31.63 -4.90 -13.42
CA ASN A 84 -31.59 -5.15 -14.86
C ASN A 84 -32.91 -4.74 -15.53
N THR A 85 -32.82 -4.15 -16.73
CA THR A 85 -33.84 -4.23 -17.80
C THR A 85 -33.09 -4.23 -19.15
N PRO A 86 -33.48 -5.06 -20.13
CA PRO A 86 -32.69 -5.26 -21.35
C PRO A 86 -32.82 -4.07 -22.31
N ALA A 87 -31.70 -3.65 -22.91
CA ALA A 87 -31.72 -2.60 -23.93
C ALA A 87 -32.29 -3.15 -25.26
N PRO A 88 -33.22 -2.43 -25.91
CA PRO A 88 -33.70 -2.74 -27.25
C PRO A 88 -32.73 -2.28 -28.33
N SER A 89 -32.85 -2.92 -29.50
CA SER A 89 -32.19 -2.60 -30.76
C SER A 89 -32.31 -1.13 -31.17
N GLY A 90 -31.19 -0.57 -31.63
CA GLY A 90 -31.11 0.46 -32.67
C GLY A 90 -31.46 1.90 -32.28
N THR A 91 -30.47 2.80 -32.35
CA THR A 91 -30.53 4.05 -33.14
C THR A 91 -29.13 4.67 -33.13
N VAL A 92 -28.54 4.78 -34.32
CA VAL A 92 -27.32 5.55 -34.57
C VAL A 92 -27.68 7.03 -34.52
N LEU A 93 -27.08 7.79 -33.60
CA LEU A 93 -27.08 9.25 -33.65
C LEU A 93 -25.66 9.72 -33.93
N SER A 94 -25.50 10.17 -35.18
CA SER A 94 -24.34 10.92 -35.68
C SER A 94 -24.27 12.27 -34.98
N ILE A 95 -23.09 12.62 -34.47
CA ILE A 95 -22.71 14.01 -34.20
C ILE A 95 -21.37 14.21 -34.90
N ALA A 96 -21.39 15.07 -35.92
CA ALA A 96 -20.21 15.56 -36.61
C ALA A 96 -19.68 16.83 -35.92
N ASP A 97 -18.35 16.97 -36.00
CA ASP A 97 -17.51 18.14 -35.76
C ASP A 97 -17.46 18.78 -34.36
N ALA A 98 -16.36 18.50 -33.66
CA ALA A 98 -15.42 19.53 -33.20
C ALA A 98 -14.18 18.88 -32.54
N GLY A 99 -12.99 19.23 -33.03
CA GLY A 99 -11.75 19.15 -32.26
C GLY A 99 -11.00 17.81 -32.35
N ASP A 100 -9.83 17.88 -32.95
CA ASP A 100 -8.72 16.93 -32.86
C ASP A 100 -8.23 16.79 -31.41
N ASP A 101 -9.03 16.16 -30.56
CA ASP A 101 -8.55 15.56 -29.32
C ASP A 101 -8.17 14.14 -29.68
N THR A 102 -6.86 13.88 -29.75
CA THR A 102 -6.34 12.52 -29.79
C THR A 102 -6.82 11.78 -28.54
N LEU A 103 -7.99 11.15 -28.63
CA LEU A 103 -8.47 10.17 -27.66
C LEU A 103 -7.37 9.12 -27.58
N GLU A 104 -6.61 9.15 -26.49
CA GLU A 104 -5.53 8.22 -26.23
C GLU A 104 -6.15 6.83 -26.12
N VAL A 105 -6.23 6.10 -27.24
CA VAL A 105 -6.86 4.78 -27.33
C VAL A 105 -6.02 3.84 -26.50
N ILE A 106 -6.47 3.62 -25.26
CA ILE A 106 -5.87 2.63 -24.37
C ILE A 106 -5.91 1.28 -25.08
N SER A 107 -4.77 0.61 -25.17
CA SER A 107 -4.74 -0.67 -25.87
C SER A 107 -5.68 -1.68 -25.17
N PRO A 108 -6.56 -2.37 -25.90
CA PRO A 108 -7.46 -3.36 -25.31
C PRO A 108 -6.72 -4.45 -24.50
N ASP A 109 -5.50 -4.79 -24.92
CA ASP A 109 -4.61 -5.70 -24.19
C ASP A 109 -4.19 -5.16 -22.81
N LEU A 110 -3.88 -3.87 -22.69
CA LEU A 110 -3.54 -3.26 -21.40
C LEU A 110 -4.73 -3.24 -20.45
N LEU A 111 -5.92 -2.91 -20.95
CA LEU A 111 -7.16 -2.97 -20.17
C LEU A 111 -7.46 -4.40 -19.72
N ALA A 112 -7.29 -5.39 -20.60
CA ALA A 112 -7.47 -6.80 -20.28
C ALA A 112 -6.49 -7.27 -19.18
N LYS A 113 -5.20 -6.93 -19.30
CA LYS A 113 -4.18 -7.24 -18.28
C LYS A 113 -4.49 -6.59 -16.94
N THR A 114 -5.00 -5.37 -16.95
CA THR A 114 -5.37 -4.64 -15.74
C THR A 114 -6.60 -5.25 -15.06
N ALA A 115 -7.64 -5.55 -15.85
CA ALA A 115 -8.83 -6.23 -15.38
C ALA A 115 -8.50 -7.62 -14.80
N LEU A 116 -7.57 -8.35 -15.40
CA LEU A 116 -7.11 -9.63 -14.88
C LEU A 116 -6.47 -9.49 -13.49
N LYS A 117 -5.52 -8.56 -13.32
CA LYS A 117 -4.91 -8.27 -12.01
C LYS A 117 -5.94 -7.82 -10.97
N ALA A 118 -6.92 -7.03 -11.38
CA ALA A 118 -7.99 -6.57 -10.49
C ALA A 118 -8.87 -7.73 -10.01
N ARG A 119 -9.22 -8.66 -10.92
CA ARG A 119 -9.98 -9.88 -10.57
C ARG A 119 -9.19 -10.80 -9.64
N GLU A 120 -7.91 -11.02 -9.94
CA GLU A 120 -7.03 -11.81 -9.06
C GLU A 120 -6.92 -11.16 -7.66
N ALA A 121 -6.83 -9.83 -7.59
CA ALA A 121 -6.85 -9.11 -6.32
C ALA A 121 -8.18 -9.26 -5.56
N ASP A 122 -9.31 -9.27 -6.26
CA ASP A 122 -10.63 -9.56 -5.67
C ASP A 122 -10.67 -10.97 -5.06
N GLU A 123 -10.13 -11.98 -5.75
CA GLU A 123 -10.04 -13.35 -5.25
C GLU A 123 -9.18 -13.45 -3.98
N TYR A 124 -8.01 -12.81 -3.99
CA TYR A 124 -7.16 -12.75 -2.79
C TYR A 124 -7.85 -12.05 -1.62
N LEU A 125 -8.60 -10.98 -1.90
CA LEU A 125 -9.34 -10.27 -0.86
C LEU A 125 -10.45 -11.15 -0.28
N ALA A 126 -11.19 -11.87 -1.13
CA ALA A 126 -12.22 -12.82 -0.71
C ALA A 126 -11.65 -13.98 0.12
N ALA A 127 -10.40 -14.39 -0.16
CA ALA A 127 -9.66 -15.38 0.62
C ALA A 127 -9.03 -14.82 1.92
N GLY A 128 -9.25 -13.54 2.25
CA GLY A 128 -8.67 -12.88 3.42
C GLY A 128 -7.18 -12.53 3.28
N GLN A 129 -6.59 -12.70 2.10
CA GLN A 129 -5.18 -12.39 1.81
C GLN A 129 -5.00 -10.92 1.42
N VAL A 130 -5.32 -10.03 2.36
CA VAL A 130 -5.40 -8.57 2.16
C VAL A 130 -4.09 -7.97 1.61
N LEU A 131 -2.94 -8.45 2.08
CA LEU A 131 -1.63 -7.96 1.62
C LEU A 131 -1.39 -8.27 0.12
N GLN A 132 -1.81 -9.44 -0.35
CA GLN A 132 -1.66 -9.81 -1.76
C GLN A 132 -2.62 -9.02 -2.65
N ALA A 133 -3.87 -8.86 -2.21
CA ALA A 133 -4.84 -8.01 -2.89
C ALA A 133 -4.32 -6.57 -3.05
N ARG A 134 -3.80 -5.96 -1.97
CA ARG A 134 -3.21 -4.61 -2.02
C ARG A 134 -2.06 -4.51 -3.02
N LYS A 135 -1.17 -5.52 -3.08
CA LYS A 135 -0.04 -5.55 -4.04
C LYS A 135 -0.54 -5.60 -5.48
N LEU A 136 -1.50 -6.46 -5.78
CA LEU A 136 -2.04 -6.60 -7.14
C LEU A 136 -2.83 -5.37 -7.58
N TYR A 137 -3.64 -4.78 -6.71
CA TYR A 137 -4.32 -3.52 -7.03
C TYR A 137 -3.34 -2.38 -7.32
N ASN A 138 -2.27 -2.23 -6.54
CA ASN A 138 -1.23 -1.23 -6.83
C ASN A 138 -0.51 -1.53 -8.16
N SER A 139 -0.24 -2.81 -8.44
CA SER A 139 0.34 -3.25 -9.72
C SER A 139 -0.57 -2.99 -10.92
N ALA A 140 -1.88 -3.16 -10.75
CA ALA A 140 -2.89 -2.84 -11.74
C ALA A 140 -2.97 -1.32 -11.98
N LEU A 141 -3.09 -0.53 -10.90
CA LEU A 141 -3.17 0.93 -10.95
C LEU A 141 -1.92 1.53 -11.61
N LYS A 142 -0.73 1.03 -11.28
CA LYS A 142 0.52 1.47 -11.91
C LYS A 142 0.56 1.16 -13.42
N GLY A 143 0.00 0.02 -13.83
CA GLY A 143 -0.03 -0.41 -15.24
C GLY A 143 -0.80 0.54 -16.16
N ILE A 144 -1.80 1.25 -15.63
CA ILE A 144 -2.70 2.13 -16.37
C ILE A 144 -2.44 3.62 -16.10
N SER A 145 -1.25 3.99 -15.66
CA SER A 145 -0.89 5.34 -15.18
C SER A 145 -1.31 6.47 -16.14
N GLY A 146 -2.53 7.01 -15.99
CA GLY A 146 -3.12 8.07 -16.82
C GLY A 146 -4.04 7.58 -17.95
N LEU A 147 -3.97 6.29 -18.29
CA LEU A 147 -4.75 5.64 -19.35
C LEU A 147 -5.95 4.93 -18.75
N GLY A 148 -7.17 5.50 -18.82
CA GLY A 148 -8.38 4.84 -18.30
C GLY A 148 -8.71 5.24 -16.88
N GLU A 149 -9.00 6.53 -16.71
CA GLU A 149 -9.29 7.11 -15.39
C GLU A 149 -10.53 6.47 -14.74
N HIS A 150 -11.48 5.95 -15.52
CA HIS A 150 -12.63 5.21 -14.98
C HIS A 150 -12.21 3.91 -14.28
N GLU A 151 -11.39 3.08 -14.92
CA GLU A 151 -10.84 1.86 -14.32
C GLU A 151 -9.92 2.19 -13.14
N ALA A 152 -9.08 3.22 -13.28
CA ALA A 152 -8.19 3.68 -12.23
C ALA A 152 -8.98 4.18 -11.00
N HIS A 153 -10.13 4.83 -11.21
CA HIS A 153 -11.00 5.27 -10.14
C HIS A 153 -11.48 4.10 -9.29
N GLY A 154 -12.04 3.04 -9.92
CA GLY A 154 -12.49 1.86 -9.19
C GLY A 154 -11.37 1.16 -8.41
N LEU A 155 -10.16 1.10 -8.97
CA LEU A 155 -8.98 0.58 -8.26
C LEU A 155 -8.59 1.42 -7.05
N ARG A 156 -8.59 2.75 -7.20
CA ARG A 156 -8.30 3.69 -6.10
C ARG A 156 -9.34 3.60 -4.99
N GLU A 157 -10.62 3.43 -5.31
CA GLU A 157 -11.68 3.22 -4.31
C GLU A 157 -11.43 1.96 -3.49
N LYS A 158 -11.18 0.82 -4.17
CA LYS A 158 -10.87 -0.45 -3.49
C LYS A 158 -9.63 -0.35 -2.60
N LEU A 159 -8.57 0.28 -3.11
CA LEU A 159 -7.35 0.50 -2.32
C LEU A 159 -7.57 1.45 -1.15
N ALA A 160 -8.30 2.55 -1.34
CA ALA A 160 -8.59 3.50 -0.26
C ALA A 160 -9.38 2.82 0.86
N ALA A 161 -10.38 2.00 0.53
CA ALA A 161 -11.14 1.22 1.51
C ALA A 161 -10.25 0.23 2.27
N LEU A 162 -9.39 -0.51 1.54
CA LEU A 162 -8.45 -1.47 2.14
C LEU A 162 -7.44 -0.75 3.07
N ASN A 163 -6.88 0.37 2.62
CA ASN A 163 -5.86 1.11 3.35
C ASN A 163 -6.42 1.88 4.55
N ALA A 164 -7.68 2.34 4.49
CA ALA A 164 -8.35 2.97 5.60
C ALA A 164 -8.35 2.08 6.85
N HIS A 165 -8.43 0.76 6.66
CA HIS A 165 -8.42 -0.19 7.77
C HIS A 165 -7.03 -0.77 8.08
N THR A 166 -6.17 -0.93 7.08
CA THR A 166 -4.87 -1.62 7.25
C THR A 166 -3.72 -0.67 7.53
N LEU A 167 -3.56 0.38 6.73
CA LEU A 167 -2.52 1.38 6.91
C LEU A 167 -2.96 2.43 7.93
N LEU A 168 -4.15 2.99 7.75
CA LEU A 168 -4.66 4.11 8.54
C LEU A 168 -5.49 3.69 9.76
N GLY A 169 -5.82 2.41 9.88
CA GLY A 169 -6.46 1.85 11.07
C GLY A 169 -5.46 1.61 12.21
N THR A 170 -5.93 1.09 13.34
CA THR A 170 -5.07 0.77 14.50
C THR A 170 -4.38 -0.60 14.38
N GLY A 171 -4.89 -1.49 13.54
CA GLY A 171 -4.33 -2.84 13.33
C GLY A 171 -3.13 -2.85 12.38
N VAL A 172 -2.31 -3.90 12.48
CA VAL A 172 -1.22 -4.18 11.54
C VAL A 172 -1.46 -5.55 10.93
N LEU A 173 -1.38 -5.66 9.61
CA LEU A 173 -1.46 -6.96 8.94
C LEU A 173 -0.20 -7.79 9.25
N PRO A 174 -0.31 -9.11 9.45
CA PRO A 174 0.84 -9.99 9.54
C PRO A 174 1.76 -9.82 8.33
N ASP A 175 3.06 -9.74 8.57
CA ASP A 175 4.12 -9.60 7.55
C ASP A 175 3.98 -8.37 6.64
N ASP A 176 3.26 -7.32 7.08
CA ASP A 176 3.18 -6.07 6.33
C ASP A 176 4.51 -5.31 6.37
N PRO A 177 5.23 -5.14 5.25
CA PRO A 177 6.48 -4.38 5.25
C PRO A 177 6.25 -2.88 5.47
N ALA A 178 5.03 -2.38 5.32
CA ALA A 178 4.72 -0.96 5.44
C ALA A 178 4.39 -0.53 6.88
N ALA A 179 4.10 -1.46 7.79
CA ALA A 179 3.57 -1.17 9.11
C ALA A 179 4.11 -2.14 10.16
N ARG A 180 4.36 -1.66 11.39
CA ARG A 180 4.67 -2.53 12.53
C ARG A 180 4.24 -1.94 13.86
N ILE A 181 4.24 -2.78 14.89
CA ILE A 181 4.15 -2.34 16.29
C ILE A 181 5.56 -2.26 16.86
N VAL A 182 5.86 -1.17 17.56
CA VAL A 182 7.11 -0.96 18.28
C VAL A 182 6.81 -0.71 19.75
N ALA A 183 7.72 -1.12 20.63
CA ALA A 183 7.62 -0.81 22.05
C ALA A 183 8.34 0.51 22.33
N VAL A 184 7.68 1.40 23.07
CA VAL A 184 8.29 2.65 23.57
C VAL A 184 9.52 2.31 24.41
N ALA A 185 10.66 2.94 24.11
CA ALA A 185 11.88 2.84 24.89
C ALA A 185 12.02 4.00 25.89
N ALA A 186 12.96 3.87 26.83
CA ALA A 186 13.26 4.95 27.77
C ALA A 186 13.69 6.23 27.03
N GLY A 187 13.08 7.36 27.42
CA GLY A 187 13.31 8.67 26.80
C GLY A 187 12.64 8.87 25.43
N ASP A 188 11.81 7.94 24.96
CA ASP A 188 10.99 8.17 23.76
C ASP A 188 9.91 9.22 24.02
N THR A 189 9.61 9.96 22.96
CA THR A 189 8.39 10.76 22.83
C THR A 189 7.72 10.39 21.52
N LEU A 190 6.41 10.61 21.37
CA LEU A 190 5.73 10.37 20.10
C LEU A 190 6.35 11.17 18.94
N ALA A 191 6.85 12.38 19.21
CA ALA A 191 7.55 13.19 18.22
C ALA A 191 8.87 12.53 17.76
N ARG A 192 9.68 12.02 18.69
CA ARG A 192 10.94 11.33 18.36
C ARG A 192 10.68 10.03 17.59
N ILE A 193 9.65 9.28 17.99
CA ILE A 193 9.23 8.08 17.26
C ILE A 193 8.79 8.47 15.85
N ALA A 194 7.95 9.49 15.68
CA ALA A 194 7.50 9.96 14.37
C ALA A 194 8.70 10.32 13.47
N ASP A 195 9.67 11.05 14.00
CA ASP A 195 10.90 11.41 13.28
C ASP A 195 11.72 10.17 12.84
N ASN A 196 11.90 9.20 13.74
CA ASN A 196 12.62 7.96 13.45
C ASN A 196 11.99 7.16 12.30
N TYR A 197 10.66 7.22 12.16
CA TYR A 197 9.90 6.55 11.11
C TYR A 197 9.52 7.47 9.94
N ARG A 198 10.02 8.71 9.92
CA ARG A 198 9.74 9.72 8.88
C ARG A 198 8.24 10.02 8.71
N LEU A 199 7.51 10.04 9.81
CA LEU A 199 6.10 10.38 9.90
C LEU A 199 5.93 11.78 10.49
N THR A 200 4.72 12.33 10.39
CA THR A 200 4.33 13.49 11.20
C THR A 200 3.88 13.04 12.58
N LEU A 201 3.95 13.95 13.57
CA LEU A 201 3.37 13.72 14.89
C LEU A 201 1.86 13.46 14.80
N ALA A 202 1.15 14.28 14.01
CA ALA A 202 -0.30 14.16 13.84
C ALA A 202 -0.71 12.77 13.30
N LEU A 203 0.06 12.20 12.37
CA LEU A 203 -0.22 10.85 11.87
C LEU A 203 0.04 9.79 12.93
N ILE A 204 1.11 9.92 13.72
CA ILE A 204 1.39 8.95 14.77
C ILE A 204 0.29 8.95 15.84
N GLU A 205 -0.24 10.12 16.19
CA GLU A 205 -1.34 10.28 17.13
C GLU A 205 -2.64 9.68 16.57
N GLU A 206 -2.95 9.91 15.28
CA GLU A 206 -4.11 9.34 14.61
C GLU A 206 -4.07 7.80 14.55
N LEU A 207 -2.89 7.22 14.29
CA LEU A 207 -2.71 5.77 14.26
C LEU A 207 -2.81 5.13 15.66
N ASN A 208 -2.64 5.92 16.73
CA ASN A 208 -2.54 5.44 18.11
C ASN A 208 -3.47 6.23 19.05
N PRO A 209 -4.79 6.22 18.83
CA PRO A 209 -5.73 7.07 19.57
C PRO A 209 -5.80 6.76 21.08
N ALA A 210 -5.37 5.57 21.50
CA ALA A 210 -5.30 5.17 22.92
C ALA A 210 -3.96 5.53 23.60
N VAL A 211 -2.99 6.08 22.86
CA VAL A 211 -1.68 6.48 23.38
C VAL A 211 -1.68 7.98 23.60
N HIS A 212 -1.67 8.40 24.86
CA HIS A 212 -1.63 9.80 25.22
C HIS A 212 -0.18 10.31 25.31
N PRO A 213 0.20 11.40 24.62
CA PRO A 213 1.57 11.90 24.61
C PRO A 213 2.13 12.22 26.01
N ALA A 214 1.29 12.73 26.91
CA ALA A 214 1.68 13.11 28.27
C ALA A 214 1.90 11.90 29.20
N ASP A 215 1.33 10.73 28.86
CA ASP A 215 1.33 9.53 29.69
C ASP A 215 2.04 8.35 29.01
N LEU A 216 3.02 8.65 28.15
CA LEU A 216 3.74 7.63 27.37
C LEU A 216 4.57 6.73 28.30
N ARG A 217 4.35 5.41 28.23
CA ARG A 217 5.00 4.43 29.12
C ARG A 217 6.01 3.57 28.37
N VAL A 218 7.16 3.31 28.98
CA VAL A 218 8.13 2.33 28.45
C VAL A 218 7.45 0.97 28.29
N GLY A 219 7.70 0.31 27.16
CA GLY A 219 7.07 -0.96 26.79
C GLY A 219 5.69 -0.83 26.14
N GLN A 220 5.08 0.37 26.13
CA GLN A 220 3.77 0.58 25.50
C GLN A 220 3.85 0.33 23.99
N PRO A 221 2.92 -0.43 23.40
CA PRO A 221 2.89 -0.67 21.97
C PRO A 221 2.43 0.58 21.22
N VAL A 222 3.17 0.95 20.18
CA VAL A 222 2.86 2.05 19.26
C VAL A 222 2.91 1.50 17.83
N LYS A 223 1.83 1.67 17.08
CA LYS A 223 1.80 1.43 15.65
C LYS A 223 2.58 2.52 14.92
N VAL A 224 3.45 2.09 14.01
CA VAL A 224 4.18 2.97 13.11
C VAL A 224 4.08 2.45 11.68
N LEU A 225 4.16 3.39 10.73
CA LEU A 225 4.34 3.10 9.31
C LEU A 225 5.77 3.46 8.92
N PHE A 226 6.31 2.79 7.89
CA PHE A 226 7.62 3.13 7.35
C PHE A 226 7.46 4.23 6.29
N GLY A 227 7.66 5.48 6.69
CA GLY A 227 7.60 6.64 5.80
C GLY A 227 8.85 6.82 4.92
N PRO A 228 8.91 7.91 4.13
CA PRO A 228 7.95 9.01 4.15
C PRO A 228 6.68 8.72 3.34
N PHE A 229 5.68 9.55 3.60
CA PHE A 229 4.55 9.72 2.69
C PHE A 229 4.89 10.78 1.66
N ASP A 230 4.54 10.55 0.41
CA ASP A 230 4.70 11.48 -0.70
C ASP A 230 3.32 11.82 -1.29
N ALA A 231 3.24 12.88 -2.08
CA ALA A 231 2.05 13.21 -2.85
C ALA A 231 2.31 13.17 -4.35
N ARG A 232 1.31 12.72 -5.11
CA ARG A 232 1.26 12.88 -6.56
C ARG A 232 0.07 13.75 -6.93
N VAL A 233 0.34 14.94 -7.45
CA VAL A 233 -0.67 15.89 -7.92
C VAL A 233 -0.92 15.61 -9.39
N VAL A 234 -2.16 15.28 -9.74
CA VAL A 234 -2.58 14.99 -11.12
C VAL A 234 -3.46 16.13 -11.60
N LEU A 235 -2.91 17.00 -12.45
CA LEU A 235 -3.51 18.28 -12.82
C LEU A 235 -4.83 18.08 -13.58
N HIS A 236 -4.83 17.30 -14.67
CA HIS A 236 -6.04 17.04 -15.46
C HIS A 236 -7.18 16.40 -14.65
N ALA A 237 -6.85 15.57 -13.66
CA ALA A 237 -7.84 14.89 -12.82
C ALA A 237 -8.24 15.70 -11.57
N HIS A 238 -7.65 16.88 -11.36
CA HIS A 238 -7.88 17.71 -10.18
C HIS A 238 -7.76 16.91 -8.87
N ARG A 239 -6.72 16.07 -8.78
CA ARG A 239 -6.54 15.08 -7.72
C ARG A 239 -5.15 15.14 -7.09
N ILE A 240 -5.07 14.85 -5.80
CA ILE A 240 -3.82 14.67 -5.04
C ILE A 240 -3.85 13.26 -4.44
N ASP A 241 -2.99 12.38 -4.94
CA ASP A 241 -2.82 11.02 -4.44
C ASP A 241 -1.76 11.02 -3.34
N ILE A 242 -2.09 10.44 -2.19
CA ILE A 242 -1.14 10.18 -1.11
C ILE A 242 -0.54 8.80 -1.31
N MET A 243 0.79 8.76 -1.28
CA MET A 243 1.60 7.56 -1.51
C MET A 243 2.43 7.25 -0.27
N LEU A 244 2.53 5.97 0.09
CA LEU A 244 3.52 5.46 1.02
C LEU A 244 4.55 4.67 0.20
N HIS A 245 5.66 5.32 -0.12
CA HIS A 245 6.58 4.87 -1.17
C HIS A 245 5.86 4.66 -2.52
N GLN A 246 5.63 3.41 -2.92
CA GLN A 246 4.97 3.03 -4.18
C GLN A 246 3.53 2.53 -3.94
N LEU A 247 3.05 2.54 -2.69
CA LEU A 247 1.71 2.13 -2.34
C LEU A 247 0.80 3.36 -2.37
N TYR A 248 -0.22 3.35 -3.21
CA TYR A 248 -1.32 4.28 -3.11
C TYR A 248 -2.02 4.09 -1.76
N VAL A 249 -2.33 5.20 -1.08
CA VAL A 249 -2.98 5.23 0.23
C VAL A 249 -4.41 5.76 0.09
N THR A 250 -4.56 7.00 -0.40
CA THR A 250 -5.85 7.70 -0.57
C THR A 250 -5.69 8.87 -1.54
N SER A 251 -6.81 9.50 -1.94
CA SER A 251 -6.81 10.70 -2.80
C SER A 251 -7.64 11.83 -2.19
N PHE A 252 -7.28 13.06 -2.54
CA PHE A 252 -8.06 14.25 -2.27
C PHE A 252 -8.37 15.02 -3.55
N LYS A 253 -9.53 15.68 -3.60
CA LYS A 253 -9.86 16.62 -4.68
C LYS A 253 -9.16 17.95 -4.47
N MET A 254 -8.67 18.55 -5.54
CA MET A 254 -8.14 19.92 -5.58
C MET A 254 -8.91 20.78 -6.58
N GLN A 255 -8.63 22.08 -6.58
CA GLN A 255 -8.97 22.98 -7.67
C GLN A 255 -7.69 23.68 -8.11
N LEU A 256 -7.61 23.91 -9.42
CA LEU A 256 -6.62 24.77 -10.03
C LEU A 256 -7.25 26.16 -10.20
N ASP A 257 -6.41 27.17 -10.15
CA ASP A 257 -6.77 28.52 -10.58
C ASP A 257 -6.43 28.63 -12.07
N ASP A 258 -7.40 29.04 -12.88
CA ASP A 258 -7.29 29.08 -14.36
C ASP A 258 -6.29 30.14 -14.84
N ALA A 259 -5.85 31.04 -13.95
CA ALA A 259 -5.05 32.21 -14.31
C ALA A 259 -3.57 31.92 -14.66
N LEU A 260 -2.96 30.81 -14.20
CA LEU A 260 -1.63 30.36 -14.63
C LEU A 260 -1.47 28.84 -14.52
N PRO A 261 -0.82 28.18 -15.51
CA PRO A 261 -0.56 26.75 -15.44
C PRO A 261 0.39 26.41 -14.28
N VAL A 262 0.06 25.37 -13.52
CA VAL A 262 0.98 24.77 -12.55
C VAL A 262 2.02 23.97 -13.33
N ASN A 263 3.30 24.25 -13.11
CA ASN A 263 4.37 23.54 -13.80
C ASN A 263 4.46 22.08 -13.33
N PRO A 264 4.46 21.09 -14.24
CA PRO A 264 4.79 19.72 -13.88
C PRO A 264 6.23 19.58 -13.38
N GLY A 265 6.48 18.64 -12.49
CA GLY A 265 7.81 18.34 -11.98
C GLY A 265 7.81 17.83 -10.55
N ILE A 266 9.01 17.47 -10.07
CA ILE A 266 9.23 17.03 -8.70
C ILE A 266 9.53 18.24 -7.83
N TYR A 267 8.72 18.39 -6.80
CA TYR A 267 8.87 19.38 -5.76
C TYR A 267 9.21 18.70 -4.44
N GLU A 268 10.09 19.32 -3.66
CA GLU A 268 10.49 18.86 -2.35
C GLU A 268 10.23 19.98 -1.33
N SER A 269 10.12 19.62 -0.07
CA SER A 269 10.13 20.65 0.97
C SER A 269 11.43 21.47 0.91
N PRO A 270 11.46 22.76 1.34
CA PRO A 270 12.61 23.66 1.24
C PRO A 270 13.89 23.27 2.02
N GLY A 271 14.14 21.99 2.27
CA GLY A 271 15.05 21.39 3.25
C GLY A 271 16.53 21.78 3.22
N ASN A 272 16.93 22.84 2.51
CA ASN A 272 18.27 23.43 2.56
C ASN A 272 18.31 24.91 3.02
N LEU A 273 17.27 25.38 3.71
CA LEU A 273 17.29 26.65 4.44
C LEU A 273 16.89 26.38 5.89
N GLU A 274 17.85 25.90 6.70
CA GLU A 274 17.75 25.77 8.17
C GLU A 274 17.37 27.09 8.90
N ARG A 275 17.14 28.19 8.16
CA ARG A 275 16.77 29.51 8.67
C ARG A 275 15.31 29.91 8.43
N ASN A 276 14.48 29.11 7.77
CA ASN A 276 13.09 29.49 7.53
C ASN A 276 12.15 28.88 8.59
N VAL A 277 11.89 29.66 9.64
CA VAL A 277 11.09 29.30 10.84
C VAL A 277 9.60 28.99 10.53
N ASN A 278 9.18 29.00 9.26
CA ASN A 278 7.79 28.87 8.82
C ASN A 278 7.59 27.80 7.73
N VAL A 279 8.15 26.60 7.89
CA VAL A 279 7.84 25.50 6.96
C VAL A 279 6.47 24.91 7.31
N TRP A 280 5.50 25.23 6.46
CA TRP A 280 4.08 24.85 6.50
C TRP A 280 3.24 25.54 7.60
N PRO A 281 2.80 26.79 7.37
CA PRO A 281 1.78 27.38 8.24
C PRO A 281 0.47 26.58 8.16
N HIS A 282 -0.41 26.72 9.15
CA HIS A 282 -1.75 26.11 9.20
C HIS A 282 -2.63 26.31 7.95
N ARG A 283 -2.21 27.17 7.00
CA ARG A 283 -2.94 27.53 5.79
C ARG A 283 -2.24 27.14 4.48
N THR A 284 -0.99 26.65 4.53
CA THR A 284 -0.19 26.42 3.32
C THR A 284 0.84 25.31 3.50
N ILE A 285 1.05 24.51 2.46
CA ILE A 285 2.22 23.64 2.27
C ILE A 285 3.06 24.28 1.17
N ILE A 286 4.31 24.63 1.49
CA ILE A 286 5.25 25.25 0.55
C ILE A 286 6.22 24.17 0.09
N ILE A 287 6.40 24.06 -1.22
CA ILE A 287 7.27 23.08 -1.87
C ILE A 287 8.09 23.77 -2.97
N ASN A 288 9.36 23.43 -3.07
CA ASN A 288 10.32 24.00 -4.02
C ASN A 288 10.67 22.99 -5.10
N PRO A 289 10.91 23.42 -6.35
CA PRO A 289 11.35 22.52 -7.40
C PRO A 289 12.70 21.88 -7.06
N ARG A 290 12.83 20.56 -7.27
CA ARG A 290 14.03 19.78 -6.93
C ARG A 290 15.25 20.12 -7.79
N ARG A 291 15.03 20.51 -9.06
CA ARG A 291 16.09 20.93 -10.01
C ARG A 291 15.61 22.15 -10.79
N GLY A 292 16.35 23.25 -10.72
CA GLY A 292 16.14 24.45 -11.54
C GLY A 292 15.74 25.72 -10.77
N HIS A 293 15.88 26.87 -11.44
CA HIS A 293 15.29 28.14 -11.03
C HIS A 293 13.79 28.09 -11.36
N GLY A 294 12.94 28.04 -10.34
CA GLY A 294 11.49 28.03 -10.53
C GLY A 294 10.79 28.59 -9.30
N ARG A 295 9.60 29.15 -9.51
CA ARG A 295 8.75 29.64 -8.42
C ARG A 295 8.32 28.45 -7.56
N GLY A 296 8.48 28.56 -6.25
CA GLY A 296 7.94 27.56 -5.32
C GLY A 296 6.43 27.39 -5.52
N LEU A 297 5.95 26.17 -5.41
CA LEU A 297 4.54 25.83 -5.50
C LEU A 297 3.95 25.80 -4.10
N MET A 298 2.74 26.31 -3.95
CA MET A 298 2.00 26.25 -2.68
C MET A 298 0.73 25.42 -2.85
N ILE A 299 0.45 24.56 -1.87
CA ILE A 299 -0.89 23.98 -1.68
C ILE A 299 -1.52 24.75 -0.51
N GLN A 300 -2.60 25.47 -0.76
CA GLN A 300 -3.18 26.38 0.23
C GLN A 300 -4.69 26.27 0.34
N ARG A 301 -5.22 26.77 1.46
CA ARG A 301 -6.67 26.90 1.64
C ARG A 301 -7.21 27.89 0.61
N ARG A 302 -8.32 27.52 -0.04
CA ARG A 302 -9.00 28.40 -1.01
C ARG A 302 -9.41 29.77 -0.41
N PRO A 303 -9.40 30.84 -1.23
CA PRO A 303 -8.97 30.87 -2.64
C PRO A 303 -7.45 30.74 -2.77
N ALA A 304 -6.98 30.01 -3.79
CA ALA A 304 -5.55 29.95 -4.07
C ALA A 304 -5.14 31.21 -4.84
N ALA A 305 -3.98 31.76 -4.51
CA ALA A 305 -3.30 32.72 -5.35
C ALA A 305 -2.84 32.05 -6.65
N VAL A 306 -2.82 32.84 -7.73
CA VAL A 306 -2.40 32.44 -9.07
C VAL A 306 -1.11 31.60 -9.07
N GLY A 307 -1.14 30.47 -9.80
CA GLY A 307 -0.01 29.54 -9.91
C GLY A 307 0.18 28.59 -8.72
N ASN A 308 -0.81 28.47 -7.85
CA ASN A 308 -0.82 27.57 -6.69
C ASN A 308 -2.02 26.63 -6.72
N ILE A 309 -1.96 25.58 -5.90
CA ILE A 309 -3.02 24.58 -5.77
C ILE A 309 -3.96 24.98 -4.63
N GLY A 310 -5.27 25.05 -4.94
CA GLY A 310 -6.32 25.41 -3.99
C GLY A 310 -7.09 24.21 -3.46
N VAL A 311 -7.06 24.00 -2.14
CA VAL A 311 -7.81 22.94 -1.45
C VAL A 311 -8.75 23.48 -0.37
N SER A 312 -9.73 22.68 0.05
CA SER A 312 -10.54 23.04 1.23
C SER A 312 -9.68 23.00 2.50
N GLY A 313 -10.07 23.75 3.54
CA GLY A 313 -9.34 23.73 4.81
C GLY A 313 -9.26 22.32 5.45
N LYS A 314 -10.31 21.52 5.28
CA LYS A 314 -10.34 20.11 5.74
C LYS A 314 -9.33 19.25 4.98
N VAL A 315 -9.26 19.41 3.65
CA VAL A 315 -8.28 18.69 2.82
C VAL A 315 -6.86 19.12 3.18
N LEU A 316 -6.61 20.43 3.33
CA LEU A 316 -5.29 20.91 3.73
C LEU A 316 -4.83 20.30 5.05
N ALA A 317 -5.69 20.28 6.06
CA ALA A 317 -5.37 19.66 7.36
C ALA A 317 -5.04 18.16 7.21
N ARG A 318 -5.81 17.42 6.39
CA ARG A 318 -5.50 16.01 6.10
C ARG A 318 -4.18 15.84 5.36
N LEU A 319 -3.86 16.70 4.39
CA LEU A 319 -2.57 16.67 3.70
C LEU A 319 -1.41 16.89 4.67
N GLN A 320 -1.55 17.82 5.62
CA GLN A 320 -0.57 18.09 6.68
C GLN A 320 -0.41 16.94 7.68
N THR A 321 -1.41 16.08 7.83
CA THR A 321 -1.26 14.83 8.58
C THR A 321 -0.30 13.89 7.87
N PHE A 322 -0.39 13.72 6.54
CA PHE A 322 0.43 12.74 5.82
C PHE A 322 1.82 13.25 5.49
N LEU A 323 1.87 14.42 4.86
CA LEU A 323 3.11 14.95 4.32
C LEU A 323 3.95 15.46 5.49
N SER A 324 5.27 15.31 5.44
CA SER A 324 6.23 15.90 6.36
C SER A 324 7.10 16.94 5.65
N PRO A 325 7.31 18.13 6.23
CA PRO A 325 8.18 19.16 5.67
C PRO A 325 9.66 18.75 5.68
N LYS A 326 10.02 17.63 6.32
CA LYS A 326 11.41 17.18 6.35
C LYS A 326 11.70 16.08 5.35
N TYR A 327 10.69 15.31 4.96
CA TYR A 327 10.89 14.05 4.26
C TYR A 327 10.06 13.87 2.99
N SER A 328 8.93 14.57 2.85
CA SER A 328 7.99 14.33 1.74
C SER A 328 8.40 15.02 0.45
N GLN A 329 8.07 14.34 -0.65
CA GLN A 329 8.15 14.85 -2.01
C GLN A 329 6.74 14.99 -2.59
N VAL A 330 6.60 15.91 -3.54
CA VAL A 330 5.36 16.14 -4.29
C VAL A 330 5.68 16.07 -5.77
N ASP A 331 5.18 15.04 -6.44
CA ASP A 331 5.30 14.87 -7.89
C ASP A 331 4.06 15.48 -8.57
N VAL A 332 4.26 16.55 -9.34
CA VAL A 332 3.19 17.19 -10.10
C VAL A 332 3.24 16.68 -11.52
N VAL A 333 2.20 15.98 -11.94
CA VAL A 333 2.06 15.42 -13.28
C VAL A 333 0.90 16.10 -14.02
N PRO A 334 0.99 16.21 -15.36
CA PRO A 334 -0.08 16.74 -16.20
C PRO A 334 -1.42 16.06 -15.93
#